data_AF-A0A553UWK8-F1
#
_entry.id   AF-A0A553UWK8-F1
#
_cell.length_a   1.000
_cell.length_b   1.000
_cell.length_c   1.000
_cell.angle_alpha   90.00
_cell.angle_beta   90.00
_cell.angle_gamma   90.00
#
_symmetry.space_group_name_H-M   'P 1'
#
loop_
_entity.id
_entity.type
_entity.pdbx_description
1 polymer ?
#
loop_
_entity_poly.entity_id
_entity_poly.type
_entity_poly.pdbx_seq_one_letter_code
_entity_poly.pdbx_strand_id
1 'polypeptide(L)'
;MLKDHPTMCLSPKYLSPKSQQTCLQLFKAQTYNTKDIQEQLHLVRLVSIDDSPCVYLDPKDKLQIFKSNNAICVALQKHLTKEQK
;
A
#
# COMPACT_ATOMS: atom_id res chain seq x y z
N MET A 1 -0.93 0.12 -16.68
CA MET A 1 -0.61 -1.15 -16.00
C MET A 1 -0.52 -0.99 -14.48
N LEU A 2 0.51 -0.37 -13.89
CA LEU A 2 0.58 -0.24 -12.42
C LEU A 2 -0.48 0.70 -11.82
N LYS A 3 -0.89 1.72 -12.58
CA LYS A 3 -2.00 2.61 -12.18
C LYS A 3 -3.34 1.88 -12.13
N ASP A 4 -3.55 0.96 -13.07
CA ASP A 4 -4.78 0.17 -13.23
C ASP A 4 -4.79 -1.08 -12.34
N HIS A 5 -3.61 -1.50 -11.86
CA HIS A 5 -3.42 -2.62 -10.94
C HIS A 5 -2.47 -2.23 -9.79
N PRO A 6 -2.88 -1.30 -8.91
CA PRO A 6 -2.02 -0.76 -7.86
C PRO A 6 -1.66 -1.80 -6.78
N THR A 7 -2.41 -2.90 -6.68
CA THR A 7 -2.11 -4.02 -5.76
C THR A 7 -0.76 -4.68 -6.06
N MET A 8 -0.24 -4.59 -7.29
CA MET A 8 1.10 -5.05 -7.62
C MET A 8 2.19 -4.31 -6.81
N CYS A 9 1.92 -3.07 -6.41
CA CYS A 9 2.83 -2.27 -5.58
C CYS A 9 2.90 -2.73 -4.12
N LEU A 10 2.07 -3.69 -3.71
CA LEU A 10 2.13 -4.31 -2.39
C LEU A 10 3.18 -5.43 -2.29
N SER A 11 3.81 -5.81 -3.41
CA SER A 11 4.92 -6.77 -3.42
C SER A 11 6.09 -6.26 -4.29
N PRO A 12 6.70 -5.10 -3.93
CA PRO A 12 7.66 -4.43 -4.78
C PRO A 12 8.97 -5.20 -5.01
N LYS A 13 9.35 -6.14 -4.12
CA LYS A 13 10.51 -7.03 -4.35
C LYS A 13 10.49 -7.82 -5.66
N TYR A 14 9.30 -8.09 -6.24
CA TYR A 14 9.18 -8.79 -7.52
C TYR A 14 9.13 -7.84 -8.72
N LEU A 15 9.17 -6.53 -8.48
CA LEU A 15 9.09 -5.51 -9.51
C LEU A 15 10.49 -5.01 -9.88
N SER A 16 10.65 -4.60 -11.13
CA SER A 16 11.86 -3.90 -11.58
C SER A 16 12.10 -2.61 -10.78
N PRO A 17 13.34 -2.11 -10.64
CA PRO A 17 13.61 -0.85 -9.93
C PRO A 17 12.79 0.34 -10.45
N LYS A 18 12.58 0.42 -11.77
CA LYS A 18 11.73 1.45 -12.40
C LYS A 18 10.26 1.33 -11.97
N SER A 19 9.76 0.11 -11.88
CA SER A 19 8.39 -0.18 -11.42
C SER A 19 8.22 0.15 -9.94
N GLN A 20 9.21 -0.16 -9.10
CA GLN A 20 9.21 0.23 -7.68
C GLN A 20 9.14 1.75 -7.51
N GLN A 21 9.93 2.49 -8.29
CA GLN A 21 9.88 3.96 -8.26
C GLN A 21 8.52 4.49 -8.75
N THR A 22 7.92 3.84 -9.75
CA THR A 22 6.57 4.17 -10.22
C THR A 22 5.54 3.94 -9.11
N CYS A 23 5.62 2.81 -8.39
CA CYS A 23 4.75 2.54 -7.23
C CYS A 23 4.86 3.62 -6.14
N LEU A 24 6.08 4.04 -5.82
CA LEU A 24 6.30 5.13 -4.88
C LEU A 24 5.62 6.43 -5.34
N GLN A 25 5.73 6.78 -6.62
CA GLN A 25 5.11 7.97 -7.17
C GLN A 25 3.58 7.85 -7.21
N LEU A 26 3.04 6.70 -7.60
CA LEU A 26 1.59 6.44 -7.59
C LEU A 26 1.02 6.64 -6.18
N PHE A 27 1.67 6.08 -5.16
CA PHE A 27 1.22 6.23 -3.77
C PHE A 27 1.37 7.64 -3.22
N LYS A 28 2.43 8.36 -3.57
CA LYS A 28 2.60 9.78 -3.18
C LYS A 28 1.60 10.70 -3.86
N ALA A 29 1.37 10.50 -5.16
CA ALA A 29 0.51 11.34 -5.98
C ALA A 29 -0.97 10.95 -5.89
N GLN A 30 -1.28 9.79 -5.31
CA GLN A 30 -2.65 9.27 -5.16
C GLN A 30 -3.40 9.16 -6.49
N THR A 31 -2.69 8.78 -7.56
CA THR A 31 -3.24 8.74 -8.92
C THR A 31 -3.84 7.39 -9.30
N TYR A 32 -3.96 6.45 -8.36
CA TYR A 32 -4.55 5.12 -8.56
C TYR A 32 -5.95 5.06 -7.94
N ASN A 33 -6.74 4.03 -8.29
CA ASN A 33 -8.02 3.79 -7.64
C ASN A 33 -7.83 3.23 -6.23
N THR A 34 -8.22 3.98 -5.21
CA THR A 34 -8.01 3.57 -3.81
C THR A 34 -8.79 2.34 -3.42
N LYS A 35 -9.95 2.12 -4.05
CA LYS A 35 -10.78 0.94 -3.81
C LYS A 35 -10.02 -0.37 -4.01
N ASP A 36 -9.17 -0.45 -5.03
CA ASP A 36 -8.39 -1.66 -5.33
C ASP A 36 -7.47 -2.04 -4.16
N ILE A 37 -6.88 -1.04 -3.49
CA ILE A 37 -6.03 -1.27 -2.31
C ILE A 37 -6.88 -1.59 -1.08
N GLN A 38 -8.02 -0.92 -0.90
CA GLN A 38 -8.92 -1.17 0.22
C GLN A 38 -9.50 -2.58 0.17
N GLU A 39 -9.99 -3.01 -0.99
CA GLU A 39 -10.49 -4.38 -1.22
C GLU A 39 -9.40 -5.41 -0.95
N GLN A 40 -8.19 -5.18 -1.47
CA GLN A 40 -7.05 -6.05 -1.21
C GLN A 40 -6.75 -6.13 0.29
N LEU A 41 -6.78 -5.00 1.01
CA LEU A 41 -6.55 -4.93 2.45
C LEU A 41 -7.63 -5.70 3.23
N HIS A 42 -8.91 -5.64 2.82
CA HIS A 42 -9.97 -6.44 3.45
C HIS A 42 -9.77 -7.94 3.25
N LEU A 43 -9.22 -8.36 2.10
CA LEU A 43 -8.94 -9.76 1.78
C LEU A 43 -7.77 -10.31 2.59
N VAL A 44 -6.63 -9.62 2.59
CA VAL A 44 -5.40 -10.15 3.22
C VAL A 44 -5.28 -9.78 4.69
N ARG A 45 -6.01 -8.74 5.12
CA ARG A 45 -5.96 -8.08 6.44
C ARG A 45 -4.60 -7.45 6.77
N LEU A 46 -3.50 -8.16 6.57
CA LEU A 46 -2.15 -7.69 6.77
C LEU A 46 -1.46 -7.47 5.41
N VAL A 47 -1.04 -6.24 5.16
CA VAL A 47 -0.16 -5.90 4.05
C VAL A 47 1.25 -5.73 4.60
N SER A 48 2.18 -6.52 4.06
CA SER A 48 3.62 -6.34 4.27
C SER A 48 4.24 -5.82 2.97
N ILE A 49 5.17 -4.89 3.08
CA ILE A 49 5.97 -4.42 1.94
C ILE A 49 7.36 -5.01 2.10
N ASP A 50 7.75 -5.81 1.12
CA ASP A 50 8.92 -6.70 1.16
C ASP A 50 8.80 -7.66 2.35
N ASP A 51 9.69 -7.55 3.34
CA ASP A 51 9.73 -8.44 4.50
C ASP A 51 9.34 -7.72 5.80
N SER A 52 8.71 -6.53 5.70
CA SER A 52 8.28 -5.73 6.85
C SER A 52 6.77 -5.47 6.86
N PRO A 53 6.08 -5.63 8.00
CA PRO A 53 4.66 -5.31 8.10
C PRO A 53 4.45 -3.81 7.84
N CYS A 54 3.40 -3.49 7.09
CA CYS A 54 3.09 -2.11 6.71
C CYS A 54 1.78 -1.63 7.34
N VAL A 55 0.68 -2.30 7.04
CA VAL A 55 -0.63 -2.00 7.64
C VAL A 55 -1.39 -3.28 7.94
N TYR A 56 -2.21 -3.24 8.98
CA TYR A 56 -3.13 -4.30 9.33
C TYR A 56 -4.53 -3.73 9.51
N LEU A 57 -5.52 -4.39 8.93
CA LEU A 57 -6.92 -4.11 9.14
C LEU A 57 -7.45 -5.11 10.17
N ASP A 58 -7.82 -4.61 11.35
CA ASP A 58 -8.30 -5.48 12.42
C ASP A 58 -9.69 -6.06 12.12
N PRO A 59 -10.21 -7.01 12.93
CA PRO A 59 -11.53 -7.60 12.70
C PRO A 59 -12.71 -6.62 12.78
N LYS A 60 -12.50 -5.38 13.24
CA LYS A 60 -13.50 -4.30 13.28
C LYS A 60 -13.25 -3.26 12.18
N ASP A 61 -12.44 -3.62 11.17
CA ASP A 61 -12.04 -2.78 10.05
C ASP A 61 -11.31 -1.49 10.46
N LYS A 62 -10.65 -1.51 11.62
CA LYS A 62 -9.78 -0.42 12.06
C LYS A 62 -8.37 -0.62 11.51
N LEU A 63 -7.86 0.41 10.83
CA LEU A 63 -6.49 0.40 10.31
C LEU A 63 -5.48 0.57 11.44
N GLN A 64 -4.47 -0.31 11.45
CA GLN A 64 -3.29 -0.23 12.29
C GLN A 64 -2.07 -0.07 11.38
N ILE A 65 -1.19 0.87 11.73
CA ILE A 65 0.03 1.15 10.98
C ILE A 65 1.24 0.64 11.75
N PHE A 66 2.19 0.02 11.03
CA PHE A 66 3.47 -0.39 11.62
C PHE A 66 4.55 0.62 11.26
N LYS A 67 5.46 0.90 12.19
CA LYS A 67 6.62 1.75 11.89
C LYS A 67 7.46 1.09 10.79
N SER A 68 7.73 1.82 9.71
CA SER A 68 8.49 1.31 8.57
C SER A 68 9.45 2.37 8.03
N ASN A 69 10.62 1.91 7.58
CA ASN A 69 11.57 2.74 6.83
C ASN A 69 11.41 2.56 5.31
N ASN A 70 10.51 1.66 4.86
CA ASN A 70 10.25 1.46 3.44
C ASN A 70 9.43 2.62 2.89
N ALA A 71 9.97 3.32 1.90
CA ALA A 71 9.34 4.53 1.35
C ALA A 71 7.98 4.28 0.70
N ILE A 72 7.77 3.12 0.07
CA ILE A 72 6.49 2.72 -0.53
C ILE A 72 5.47 2.50 0.58
N CYS A 73 5.85 1.77 1.64
CA CYS A 73 4.98 1.57 2.79
C CYS A 73 4.57 2.89 3.45
N VAL A 74 5.52 3.79 3.71
CA VAL A 74 5.22 5.10 4.32
C VAL A 74 4.29 5.94 3.43
N ALA A 75 4.46 5.88 2.11
CA ALA A 75 3.57 6.56 1.17
C ALA A 75 2.15 5.98 1.21
N LEU A 76 2.03 4.65 1.22
CA LEU A 76 0.76 3.94 1.34
C LEU A 76 0.02 4.28 2.64
N GLN A 77 0.72 4.22 3.78
CA GLN A 77 0.17 4.54 5.10
C GLN A 77 -0.40 5.96 5.17
N LYS A 78 0.33 6.95 4.64
CA LYS A 78 -0.13 8.35 4.61
C LYS A 78 -1.42 8.52 3.80
N HIS A 79 -1.66 7.68 2.80
CA HIS A 79 -2.90 7.73 2.04
C HIS A 79 -4.05 7.09 2.82
N LEU A 80 -3.86 5.84 3.25
CA LEU A 80 -4.91 5.08 3.95
C LEU A 80 -5.38 5.77 5.25
N THR A 81 -4.47 6.44 5.95
CA THR A 81 -4.81 7.22 7.15
C THR A 81 -5.56 8.52 6.86
N LYS A 82 -5.41 9.10 5.66
CA LYS A 82 -6.20 10.27 5.22
C LYS A 82 -7.62 9.89 4.82
N GLU A 83 -7.82 8.73 4.21
CA GLU A 83 -9.16 8.26 3.83
C GLU A 83 -10.04 7.85 5.02
N GLN A 84 -9.44 7.48 6.16
CA GLN A 84 -10.18 7.13 7.38
C GLN A 84 -10.48 8.32 8.31
N LYS A 85 -10.19 9.55 7.88
CA LYS A 85 -10.43 10.77 8.65
C LYS A 85 -11.56 11.59 8.02
#